data_AF-A0A3N1Y3L1-F1
#
_entry.id   AF-A0A3N1Y3L1-F1
#
_cell.length_a   1.000
_cell.length_b   1.000
_cell.length_c   1.000
_cell.angle_alpha   90.00
_cell.angle_beta   90.00
_cell.angle_gamma   90.00
#
_symmetry.space_group_name_H-M   'P 1'
#
loop_
_entity.id
_entity.type
_entity.pdbx_description
1 polymer ?
#
loop_
_entity_poly.entity_id
_entity_poly.type
_entity_poly.pdbx_seq_one_letter_code
_entity_poly.pdbx_strand_id
1 'polypeptide(L)'
;MTPSDAAGTPDGVPTRDELPLPAMATPDVPTVDELVVALDPDQCWERLHRSRTARVAFRTEDSLEVIPVNYVAEVRRLVFATSSASILGAVHDGRELVMEVDEHDGWTAWSVVAKGTGHQPDTRHVTAQRLRSMLPTPKRATVVLEPTSITGRLFDQAAP
;
A
#
# COMPACT_ATOMS: atom_id res chain seq x y z
N MET A 1 36.02 -26.55 84.72
CA MET A 1 36.48 -27.93 84.48
C MET A 1 35.79 -28.40 83.20
N THR A 2 36.49 -28.33 82.06
CA THR A 2 36.20 -29.05 80.81
C THR A 2 36.27 -30.57 81.08
N PRO A 3 35.65 -31.48 80.29
CA PRO A 3 35.69 -31.58 78.81
C PRO A 3 34.27 -31.88 78.22
N SER A 4 33.98 -32.25 76.97
CA SER A 4 34.68 -33.02 75.94
C SER A 4 33.93 -32.88 74.60
N ASP A 5 34.69 -32.96 73.51
CA ASP A 5 34.27 -33.01 72.11
C ASP A 5 33.11 -33.96 71.78
N ALA A 6 32.25 -33.51 70.86
CA ALA A 6 31.61 -34.37 69.87
C ALA A 6 31.43 -33.59 68.56
N ALA A 7 32.10 -34.06 67.51
CA ALA A 7 32.08 -33.51 66.17
C ALA A 7 30.68 -33.60 65.54
N GLY A 8 30.12 -32.45 65.16
CA GLY A 8 28.90 -32.32 64.37
C GLY A 8 29.23 -32.14 62.88
N THR A 9 28.69 -33.03 62.06
CA THR A 9 28.59 -33.02 60.60
C THR A 9 28.22 -31.64 60.04
N PRO A 10 28.75 -31.19 58.89
CA PRO A 10 28.37 -29.89 58.32
C PRO A 10 26.93 -29.95 57.78
N ASP A 11 26.04 -29.16 58.37
CA ASP A 11 24.70 -28.90 57.85
C ASP A 11 24.81 -28.25 56.46
N GLY A 12 24.25 -28.93 55.47
CA GLY A 12 24.13 -28.44 54.11
C GLY A 12 23.29 -27.16 54.09
N VAL A 13 23.87 -26.12 53.49
CA VAL A 13 23.14 -24.91 53.10
C VAL A 13 21.94 -25.33 52.24
N PRO A 14 20.68 -25.00 52.61
CA PRO A 14 19.56 -25.26 51.73
C PRO A 14 19.71 -24.35 50.52
N THR A 15 19.91 -24.95 49.34
CA THR A 15 19.79 -24.26 48.05
C THR A 15 18.41 -23.60 48.01
N ARG A 16 18.41 -22.27 47.98
CA ARG A 16 17.22 -21.45 47.81
C ARG A 16 16.66 -21.80 46.43
N ASP A 17 15.54 -22.52 46.38
CA ASP A 17 14.80 -22.77 45.14
C ASP A 17 14.54 -21.43 44.47
N GLU A 18 15.25 -21.19 43.37
CA GLU A 18 15.06 -20.03 42.52
C GLU A 18 13.71 -20.24 41.82
N LEU A 19 12.66 -19.63 42.36
CA LEU A 19 11.37 -19.54 41.68
C LEU A 19 11.65 -18.94 40.28
N PRO A 20 11.33 -19.65 39.19
CA PRO A 20 11.60 -19.13 37.86
C PRO A 20 10.88 -17.79 37.69
N LEU A 21 11.62 -16.79 37.21
CA LEU A 21 11.06 -15.50 36.80
C LEU A 21 9.82 -15.77 35.92
N PRO A 22 8.69 -15.07 36.14
CA PRO A 22 7.53 -15.24 35.29
C PRO A 22 7.99 -14.98 33.85
N ALA A 23 7.77 -15.97 32.97
CA ALA A 23 8.02 -15.81 31.56
C ALA A 23 7.28 -14.55 31.12
N MET A 24 8.03 -13.50 30.75
CA MET A 24 7.44 -12.36 30.07
C MET A 24 6.73 -12.94 28.85
N ALA A 25 5.40 -12.87 28.83
CA ALA A 25 4.63 -13.23 27.66
C ALA A 25 5.25 -12.48 26.48
N THR A 26 5.70 -13.20 25.47
CA THR A 26 6.02 -12.60 24.18
C THR A 26 4.81 -11.76 23.79
N PRO A 27 4.96 -10.46 23.45
CA PRO A 27 3.83 -9.70 22.94
C PRO A 27 3.27 -10.48 21.75
N ASP A 28 1.96 -10.67 21.75
CA ASP A 28 1.26 -11.37 20.68
C ASP A 28 1.44 -10.53 19.40
N VAL A 29 2.35 -10.97 18.53
CA VAL A 29 2.63 -10.28 17.28
C VAL A 29 1.49 -10.63 16.33
N PRO A 30 0.66 -9.66 15.90
CA PRO A 30 -0.46 -9.94 15.02
C PRO A 30 0.03 -10.57 13.71
N THR A 31 -0.73 -11.51 13.19
CA THR A 31 -0.41 -12.17 11.92
C THR A 31 -0.62 -11.22 10.75
N VAL A 32 0.08 -11.46 9.62
CA VAL A 32 -0.04 -10.60 8.42
C VAL A 32 -1.48 -10.50 7.94
N ASP A 33 -2.26 -11.58 8.05
CA ASP A 33 -3.66 -11.60 7.62
C ASP A 33 -4.57 -10.76 8.54
N GLU A 34 -4.19 -10.51 9.79
CA GLU A 34 -4.93 -9.65 10.72
C GLU A 34 -4.63 -8.17 10.51
N LEU A 35 -3.44 -7.85 10.00
CA LEU A 35 -3.00 -6.46 9.73
C LEU A 35 -3.39 -5.95 8.34
N VAL A 36 -3.90 -6.83 7.46
CA VAL A 36 -4.26 -6.51 6.08
C VAL A 36 -5.76 -6.68 5.88
N VAL A 37 -6.45 -5.55 5.75
CA VAL A 37 -7.89 -5.53 5.49
C VAL A 37 -8.15 -5.29 4.00
N ALA A 38 -8.92 -6.17 3.36
CA ALA A 38 -9.39 -5.97 2.00
C ALA A 38 -10.42 -4.83 1.96
N LEU A 39 -10.24 -3.88 1.05
CA LEU A 39 -11.18 -2.79 0.84
C LEU A 39 -12.28 -3.23 -0.13
N ASP A 40 -13.52 -2.87 0.18
CA ASP A 40 -14.60 -2.98 -0.79
C ASP A 40 -14.45 -1.96 -1.94
N PRO A 41 -15.17 -2.12 -3.06
CA PRO A 41 -15.02 -1.23 -4.20
C PRO A 41 -15.31 0.25 -3.89
N ASP A 42 -16.29 0.56 -3.04
CA ASP A 42 -16.65 1.94 -2.73
C ASP A 42 -15.60 2.59 -1.82
N GLN A 43 -15.03 1.83 -0.89
CA GLN A 43 -13.87 2.24 -0.08
C GLN A 43 -12.62 2.51 -0.93
N CYS A 44 -12.41 1.74 -2.00
CA CYS A 44 -11.34 2.00 -2.98
C CYS A 44 -11.58 3.32 -3.69
N TRP A 45 -12.80 3.52 -4.21
CA TRP A 45 -13.15 4.76 -4.89
C TRP A 45 -13.01 5.98 -3.97
N GLU A 46 -13.46 5.91 -2.72
CA GLU A 46 -13.32 7.02 -1.77
C GLU A 46 -11.88 7.50 -1.63
N ARG A 47 -10.92 6.56 -1.54
CA ARG A 47 -9.48 6.87 -1.48
C ARG A 47 -8.97 7.47 -2.80
N LEU A 48 -9.37 6.87 -3.93
CA LEU A 48 -9.00 7.38 -5.25
C LEU A 48 -9.51 8.82 -5.50
N HIS A 49 -10.64 9.24 -4.91
CA HIS A 49 -11.14 10.61 -5.04
C HIS A 49 -10.30 11.64 -4.26
N ARG A 50 -9.59 11.22 -3.21
CA ARG A 50 -8.81 12.10 -2.33
C ARG A 50 -7.35 12.24 -2.80
N SER A 51 -6.83 11.23 -3.50
CA SER A 51 -5.50 11.23 -4.09
C SER A 51 -5.44 11.89 -5.48
N ARG A 52 -4.24 12.31 -5.90
CA ARG A 52 -4.03 13.03 -7.17
C ARG A 52 -2.89 12.49 -8.03
N THR A 53 -2.07 11.61 -7.50
CA THR A 53 -0.92 11.05 -8.19
C THR A 53 -1.04 9.53 -8.17
N ALA A 54 -0.71 8.90 -9.29
CA ALA A 54 -0.77 7.46 -9.49
C ALA A 54 0.48 7.00 -10.24
N ARG A 55 0.76 5.70 -10.22
CA ARG A 55 1.65 5.06 -11.20
C ARG A 55 0.81 4.26 -12.19
N VAL A 56 1.14 4.36 -13.48
CA VAL A 56 0.52 3.55 -14.53
C VAL A 56 1.56 2.58 -15.05
N ALA A 57 1.30 1.29 -14.85
CA ALA A 57 2.08 0.19 -15.38
C ALA A 57 1.41 -0.40 -16.63
N PHE A 58 2.19 -0.70 -17.65
CA PHE A 58 1.72 -1.24 -18.91
C PHE A 58 2.84 -1.97 -19.66
N ARG A 59 2.46 -2.83 -20.59
CA ARG A 59 3.39 -3.54 -21.46
C ARG A 59 3.60 -2.76 -22.76
N THR A 60 4.84 -2.58 -23.18
CA THR A 60 5.22 -2.19 -24.54
C THR A 60 5.62 -3.44 -25.34
N GLU A 61 6.02 -3.29 -26.60
CA GLU A 61 6.54 -4.42 -27.38
C GLU A 61 7.75 -5.08 -26.70
N ASP A 62 8.64 -4.27 -26.13
CA ASP A 62 9.94 -4.73 -25.67
C ASP A 62 10.08 -4.81 -24.14
N SER A 63 9.16 -4.22 -23.37
CA SER A 63 9.33 -4.09 -21.91
C SER A 63 8.03 -3.91 -21.12
N LEU A 64 8.15 -3.89 -19.79
CA LEU A 64 7.13 -3.40 -18.88
C LEU A 64 7.56 -2.02 -18.38
N GLU A 65 6.71 -1.01 -18.56
CA GLU A 65 6.97 0.35 -18.10
C GLU A 65 6.06 0.69 -16.92
N VAL A 66 6.55 1.57 -16.04
CA VAL A 66 5.78 2.17 -14.93
C VAL A 66 6.08 3.66 -14.90
N ILE A 67 5.05 4.50 -15.08
CA ILE A 67 5.22 5.96 -15.21
C ILE A 67 4.27 6.69 -14.25
N PRO A 68 4.75 7.70 -13.50
CA PRO A 68 3.88 8.50 -12.65
C PRO A 68 2.96 9.41 -13.48
N VAL A 69 1.70 9.54 -13.07
CA VAL A 69 0.73 10.47 -13.66
C VAL A 69 -0.06 11.19 -12.58
N ASN A 70 -0.49 12.42 -12.88
CA ASN A 70 -1.56 13.04 -12.09
C ASN A 70 -2.90 12.65 -12.69
N TYR A 71 -3.86 12.33 -11.83
CA TYR A 71 -5.17 11.85 -12.23
C TYR A 71 -6.30 12.53 -11.44
N VAL A 72 -7.53 12.31 -11.91
CA VAL A 72 -8.77 12.59 -11.21
C VAL A 72 -9.65 11.35 -11.33
N ALA A 73 -10.27 10.94 -10.23
CA ALA A 73 -11.34 9.95 -10.23
C ALA A 73 -12.70 10.66 -10.34
N GLU A 74 -13.53 10.27 -11.31
CA GLU A 74 -14.90 10.79 -11.46
C GLU A 74 -15.77 9.75 -12.18
N VAL A 75 -17.03 9.57 -11.74
CA VAL A 75 -18.01 8.62 -12.32
C VAL A 75 -17.41 7.22 -12.55
N ARG A 76 -16.71 6.69 -11.54
CA ARG A 76 -16.03 5.39 -11.58
C ARG A 76 -15.06 5.21 -12.76
N ARG A 77 -14.43 6.29 -13.20
CA ARG A 77 -13.35 6.31 -14.19
C ARG A 77 -12.14 7.05 -13.65
N LEU A 78 -10.96 6.71 -14.19
CA LEU A 78 -9.70 7.35 -13.83
C LEU A 78 -9.20 8.14 -15.03
N VAL A 79 -9.16 9.46 -14.89
CA VAL A 79 -8.81 10.38 -15.97
C VAL A 79 -7.46 10.99 -15.66
N PHE A 80 -6.52 10.89 -16.59
CA PHE A 80 -5.21 11.53 -16.46
C PHE A 80 -4.79 12.18 -17.78
N ALA A 81 -3.81 13.07 -17.70
CA ALA A 81 -3.26 13.74 -18.87
C ALA A 81 -1.77 13.42 -19.01
N THR A 82 -1.35 13.00 -20.19
CA THR A 82 0.02 12.56 -20.46
C THR A 82 0.56 13.13 -21.77
N SER A 83 1.88 13.30 -21.81
CA SER A 83 2.64 13.54 -23.04
C SER A 83 3.55 12.35 -23.37
N SER A 84 3.48 11.26 -22.59
CA SER A 84 4.26 10.05 -22.85
C SER A 84 3.76 9.35 -24.10
N ALA A 85 4.63 9.23 -25.10
CA ALA A 85 4.34 8.48 -26.31
C ALA A 85 4.13 6.98 -26.03
N SER A 86 4.82 6.40 -25.05
CA SER A 86 4.68 4.97 -24.71
C SER A 86 3.31 4.65 -24.11
N ILE A 87 2.78 5.51 -23.23
CA ILE A 87 1.41 5.36 -22.72
C ILE A 87 0.39 5.50 -23.86
N LEU A 88 0.57 6.49 -24.74
CA LEU A 88 -0.37 6.72 -25.84
C LEU A 88 -0.34 5.58 -26.87
N GLY A 89 0.83 4.98 -27.12
CA GLY A 89 0.96 3.77 -27.91
C GLY A 89 0.22 2.58 -27.27
N ALA A 90 0.42 2.35 -25.97
CA ALA A 90 -0.29 1.29 -25.25
C ALA A 90 -1.82 1.46 -25.30
N VAL A 91 -2.31 2.69 -25.16
CA VAL A 91 -3.73 3.04 -25.32
C VAL A 91 -4.22 2.78 -26.75
N HIS A 92 -3.44 3.18 -27.76
CA HIS A 92 -3.79 2.96 -29.17
C HIS A 92 -3.91 1.48 -29.51
N ASP A 93 -3.01 0.66 -28.97
CA ASP A 93 -2.99 -0.79 -29.16
C ASP A 93 -4.03 -1.53 -28.31
N GLY A 94 -4.81 -0.82 -27.47
CA GLY A 94 -5.81 -1.41 -26.57
C GLY A 94 -5.20 -2.28 -25.46
N ARG A 95 -3.96 -2.00 -25.05
CA ARG A 95 -3.27 -2.77 -24.01
C ARG A 95 -3.87 -2.49 -22.64
N GLU A 96 -3.78 -3.50 -21.76
CA GLU A 96 -4.16 -3.34 -20.36
C GLU A 96 -3.23 -2.33 -19.68
N LEU A 97 -3.85 -1.41 -18.95
CA LEU A 97 -3.22 -0.48 -18.05
C LEU A 97 -3.52 -0.90 -16.61
N VAL A 98 -2.50 -0.87 -15.77
CA VAL A 98 -2.62 -1.07 -14.33
C VAL A 98 -2.28 0.25 -13.65
N MET A 99 -3.26 0.88 -13.01
CA MET A 99 -3.06 2.10 -12.24
C MET A 99 -2.97 1.74 -10.74
N GLU A 100 -1.93 2.22 -10.09
CA GLU A 100 -1.66 2.04 -8.67
C GLU A 100 -1.67 3.41 -7.98
N VAL A 101 -2.33 3.47 -6.82
CA VAL A 101 -2.33 4.64 -5.92
C VAL A 101 -2.18 4.15 -4.50
N ASP A 102 -1.23 4.74 -3.78
CA ASP A 102 -0.98 4.48 -2.37
C ASP A 102 -0.88 5.79 -1.58
N GLU A 103 -1.11 5.68 -0.27
CA GLU A 103 -0.82 6.73 0.70
C GLU A 103 -0.47 6.09 2.05
N HIS A 104 0.40 6.77 2.80
CA HIS A 104 0.83 6.35 4.13
C HIS A 104 0.91 7.59 5.03
N ASP A 105 0.25 7.54 6.20
CA ASP A 105 0.16 8.66 7.14
C ASP A 105 1.01 8.48 8.40
N GLY A 106 1.84 7.44 8.46
CA GLY A 106 2.68 7.10 9.61
C GLY A 106 2.06 6.05 10.55
N TRP A 107 0.76 5.81 10.47
CA TRP A 107 0.03 4.88 11.32
C TRP A 107 -0.71 3.82 10.52
N THR A 108 -1.20 4.20 9.34
CA THR A 108 -1.85 3.32 8.40
C THR A 108 -1.31 3.56 7.00
N ALA A 109 -1.29 2.51 6.20
CA ALA A 109 -1.07 2.62 4.77
C ALA A 109 -2.25 2.03 4.02
N TRP A 110 -2.53 2.53 2.83
CA TRP A 110 -3.45 1.86 1.92
C TRP A 110 -2.87 1.87 0.51
N SER A 111 -3.30 0.91 -0.30
CA SER A 111 -3.03 0.89 -1.74
C SER A 111 -4.28 0.43 -2.47
N VAL A 112 -4.52 1.03 -3.63
CA VAL A 112 -5.58 0.68 -4.57
C VAL A 112 -4.96 0.42 -5.93
N VAL A 113 -5.29 -0.73 -6.51
CA VAL A 113 -4.89 -1.14 -7.85
C VAL A 113 -6.14 -1.26 -8.72
N ALA A 114 -6.18 -0.48 -9.79
CA ALA A 114 -7.18 -0.54 -10.84
C ALA A 114 -6.56 -1.14 -12.12
N LYS A 115 -7.24 -2.10 -12.74
CA LYS A 115 -6.85 -2.67 -14.04
C LYS A 115 -7.94 -2.38 -15.04
N GLY A 116 -7.57 -2.09 -16.28
CA GLY A 116 -8.53 -1.83 -17.34
C GLY A 116 -7.86 -1.38 -18.63
N THR A 117 -8.64 -0.83 -19.55
CA THR A 117 -8.12 -0.26 -20.80
C THR A 117 -8.29 1.24 -20.78
N GLY A 118 -7.37 1.94 -21.46
CA GLY A 118 -7.45 3.38 -21.68
C GLY A 118 -8.00 3.70 -23.06
N HIS A 119 -8.65 4.85 -23.19
CA HIS A 119 -8.97 5.45 -24.47
C HIS A 119 -8.77 6.97 -24.43
N GLN A 120 -8.58 7.59 -25.60
CA GLN A 120 -8.63 9.04 -25.74
C GLN A 120 -10.07 9.46 -26.03
N PRO A 121 -10.65 10.42 -25.29
CA PRO A 121 -12.00 10.89 -25.55
C PRO A 121 -12.06 11.77 -26.82
N ASP A 122 -13.13 11.64 -27.61
CA ASP A 122 -13.31 12.39 -28.86
C ASP A 122 -13.41 13.92 -28.67
N THR A 123 -13.82 14.35 -27.47
CA THR A 123 -13.96 15.77 -27.11
C THR A 123 -13.19 16.09 -25.84
N ARG A 124 -12.95 17.38 -25.57
CA ARG A 124 -12.32 17.82 -24.33
C ARG A 124 -13.12 17.31 -23.13
N HIS A 125 -12.54 16.37 -22.41
CA HIS A 125 -13.17 15.79 -21.23
C HIS A 125 -13.22 16.84 -20.10
N VAL A 126 -14.42 17.14 -19.60
CA VAL A 126 -14.62 18.19 -18.59
C VAL A 126 -13.83 17.92 -17.31
N THR A 127 -13.73 16.66 -16.90
CA THR A 127 -12.94 16.24 -15.73
C THR A 127 -11.45 16.52 -15.90
N ALA A 128 -10.93 16.44 -17.14
CA ALA A 128 -9.51 16.73 -17.41
C ALA A 128 -9.15 18.19 -17.10
N GLN A 129 -10.12 19.11 -17.06
CA GLN A 129 -9.90 20.50 -16.64
C GLN A 129 -9.55 20.62 -15.14
N ARG A 130 -9.89 19.60 -14.33
CA ARG A 130 -9.55 19.55 -12.90
C ARG A 130 -8.12 19.06 -12.66
N LEU A 131 -7.48 18.45 -13.66
CA LEU A 131 -6.11 17.96 -13.53
C LEU A 131 -5.15 19.11 -13.23
N ARG A 132 -4.45 18.99 -12.10
CA ARG A 132 -3.34 19.87 -11.75
C ARG A 132 -2.08 19.24 -12.31
N SER A 133 -1.35 20.01 -13.09
CA SER A 133 -0.10 19.54 -13.65
C SER A 133 1.05 19.64 -12.64
N MET A 134 1.95 18.65 -12.60
CA MET A 134 3.25 18.77 -11.89
C MET A 134 4.19 19.79 -12.54
N LEU A 135 4.04 20.07 -13.84
CA LEU A 135 4.89 20.98 -14.62
C LEU A 135 4.05 21.85 -15.56
N PRO A 136 4.29 23.16 -15.70
CA PRO A 136 3.52 24.01 -16.60
C PRO A 136 3.92 23.76 -18.08
N THR A 137 3.61 22.57 -18.61
CA THR A 137 3.90 22.19 -20.00
C THR A 137 2.64 22.29 -20.86
N PRO A 138 2.71 22.99 -22.00
CA PRO A 138 1.59 23.10 -22.93
C PRO A 138 1.57 21.85 -23.83
N LYS A 139 0.44 21.12 -23.82
CA LYS A 139 0.08 19.91 -24.62
C LYS A 139 0.18 18.59 -23.85
N ARG A 140 -0.99 18.07 -23.47
CA ARG A 140 -1.18 16.71 -22.94
C ARG A 140 -2.42 16.11 -23.58
N ALA A 141 -2.31 14.87 -24.03
CA ALA A 141 -3.47 14.08 -24.40
C ALA A 141 -4.18 13.63 -23.11
N THR A 142 -5.51 13.56 -23.17
CA THR A 142 -6.32 13.02 -22.07
C THR A 142 -6.51 11.54 -22.29
N VAL A 143 -6.30 10.74 -21.26
CA VAL A 143 -6.62 9.32 -21.23
C VAL A 143 -7.70 9.10 -20.19
N VAL A 144 -8.74 8.37 -20.58
CA VAL A 144 -9.78 7.86 -19.69
C VAL A 144 -9.52 6.36 -19.55
N LEU A 145 -9.13 5.93 -18.35
CA LEU A 145 -9.00 4.52 -18.00
C LEU A 145 -10.36 4.04 -17.48
N GLU A 146 -10.88 2.98 -18.09
CA GLU A 146 -12.10 2.28 -17.70
C GLU A 146 -11.74 1.02 -16.92
N PRO A 147 -11.86 1.03 -15.59
CA PRO A 147 -11.44 -0.11 -14.78
C PRO A 147 -12.38 -1.30 -15.00
N THR A 148 -11.81 -2.46 -15.32
CA THR A 148 -12.49 -3.76 -15.32
C THR A 148 -12.36 -4.47 -13.97
N SER A 149 -11.36 -4.08 -13.18
CA SER A 149 -11.13 -4.57 -11.82
C SER A 149 -10.55 -3.46 -10.94
N ILE A 150 -11.00 -3.40 -9.69
CA ILE A 150 -10.46 -2.53 -8.65
C ILE A 150 -10.32 -3.36 -7.38
N THR A 151 -9.13 -3.31 -6.81
CA THR A 151 -8.82 -3.99 -5.53
C THR A 151 -8.09 -3.01 -4.63
N GLY A 152 -8.32 -3.10 -3.33
CA GLY A 152 -7.63 -2.26 -2.37
C GLY A 152 -7.29 -3.01 -1.10
N ARG A 153 -6.24 -2.54 -0.44
CA ARG A 153 -5.77 -3.06 0.84
C ARG A 153 -5.54 -1.89 1.79
N LEU A 154 -5.97 -2.06 3.03
CA LEU A 154 -5.61 -1.23 4.16
C LEU A 154 -4.65 -2.03 5.04
N PHE A 155 -3.57 -1.40 5.44
CA PHE A 155 -2.54 -1.94 6.29
C PHE A 155 -2.58 -1.18 7.61
N ASP A 156 -2.90 -1.87 8.69
CA ASP A 156 -2.76 -1.33 10.04
C ASP A 156 -1.29 -1.44 10.43
N GLN A 157 -0.61 -0.30 10.59
CA GLN A 157 0.81 -0.23 10.92
C GLN A 157 1.01 0.28 12.35
N ALA A 158 0.06 0.00 13.26
CA ALA A 158 0.29 0.18 14.70
C ALA A 158 1.66 -0.42 15.10
N ALA A 159 2.63 0.46 15.35
CA ALA A 159 4.06 0.10 15.42
C ALA A 159 4.51 -0.27 16.84
N PRO A 160 5.67 -0.92 17.03
CA PRO A 160 6.46 -1.79 16.14
C PRO A 160 6.47 -3.27 16.58
#